data_AF-A0A7S2NDD4-F1
#
_entry.id   AF-A0A7S2NDD4-F1
#
_cell.length_a   1.000
_cell.length_b   1.000
_cell.length_c   1.000
_cell.angle_alpha   90.00
_cell.angle_beta   90.00
_cell.angle_gamma   90.00
#
_symmetry.space_group_name_H-M   'P 1'
#
loop_
_entity.id
_entity.type
_entity.pdbx_description
1 polymer ?
#
loop_
_entity_poly.entity_id
_entity_poly.type
_entity_poly.pdbx_seq_one_letter_code
_entity_poly.pdbx_strand_id
1 'polypeptide(L)'
;ANLIKVCEKARAWRAEPDPNAKCAAQLRARAKLYLEAADAVQVADTQRLELQALKEEQASSAAVRLGDLLGKRCIRPGAVVTQWSTSRGEHASELSKSDFREAVANLGLANSGVSTQDIDNVFDTFDEDKGGYLDTGEASTMIKELIMKARVAQQLYWKKERVVVAKQQRALAKQALTDSDKVLDINTRDEPRPVSWSWLAPERRGSVVAEGVQERADRLKREKKVAAVAAKLKREEEALKVKAHQLLDTTSGAHALPLPAELSPAPAAVTARLVETARRGMAEASAMLGLKQRPRSALWDAKAKKTAEVI
;
A
#
# COMPACT_ATOMS: atom_id res chain seq x y z
N ALA A 1 -57.95 -13.43 44.70
CA ALA A 1 -57.37 -14.19 43.57
C ALA A 1 -56.99 -13.31 42.37
N ASN A 2 -57.89 -12.50 41.79
CA ASN A 2 -57.59 -11.71 40.57
C ASN A 2 -56.50 -10.64 40.76
N LEU A 3 -56.46 -9.95 41.90
CA LEU A 3 -55.44 -8.93 42.18
C LEU A 3 -54.02 -9.52 42.18
N ILE A 4 -53.86 -10.73 42.76
CA ILE A 4 -52.58 -11.45 42.81
C ILE A 4 -52.10 -11.77 41.39
N LYS A 5 -52.99 -12.29 40.53
CA LYS A 5 -52.67 -12.57 39.12
C LYS A 5 -52.27 -11.32 38.33
N VAL A 6 -52.91 -10.18 38.58
CA VAL A 6 -52.56 -8.90 37.93
C VAL A 6 -51.19 -8.41 38.41
N CYS A 7 -50.90 -8.50 39.71
CA CYS A 7 -49.59 -8.14 40.26
C CYS A 7 -48.46 -9.06 39.76
N GLU A 8 -48.71 -10.37 39.63
CA GLU A 8 -47.76 -11.32 39.04
C GLU A 8 -47.50 -11.01 37.57
N LYS A 9 -48.53 -10.70 36.79
CA LYS A 9 -48.40 -10.32 35.38
C LYS A 9 -47.65 -8.99 35.21
N ALA A 10 -47.90 -8.01 36.07
CA ALA A 10 -47.18 -6.74 36.06
C ALA A 10 -45.70 -6.91 36.47
N ARG A 11 -45.40 -7.80 37.43
CA ARG A 11 -44.01 -8.15 37.79
C ARG A 11 -43.30 -8.87 36.64
N ALA A 12 -43.97 -9.81 35.97
CA ALA A 12 -43.42 -10.48 34.79
C ALA A 12 -43.11 -9.48 33.66
N TRP A 13 -44.03 -8.55 33.39
CA TRP A 13 -43.81 -7.51 32.36
C TRP A 13 -42.67 -6.54 32.70
N ARG A 14 -42.47 -6.20 33.98
CA ARG A 14 -41.32 -5.40 34.44
C ARG A 14 -40.01 -6.18 34.46
N ALA A 15 -40.05 -7.50 34.55
CA ALA A 15 -38.88 -8.37 34.52
C ALA A 15 -38.42 -8.68 33.09
N GLU A 16 -39.28 -8.50 32.08
CA GLU A 16 -38.87 -8.61 30.68
C GLU A 16 -37.87 -7.51 30.34
N PRO A 17 -36.71 -7.85 29.74
CA PRO A 17 -35.72 -6.86 29.35
C PRO A 17 -36.33 -5.93 28.31
N ASP A 18 -36.34 -4.63 28.61
CA ASP A 18 -36.93 -3.60 27.76
C ASP A 18 -36.42 -3.77 26.31
N PRO A 19 -37.29 -4.03 25.33
CA PRO A 19 -36.88 -4.16 23.93
C PRO A 19 -36.15 -2.91 23.43
N ASN A 20 -36.46 -1.73 24.00
CA ASN A 20 -35.75 -0.49 23.70
C ASN A 20 -34.30 -0.51 24.20
N ALA A 21 -34.00 -1.19 25.31
CA ALA A 21 -32.64 -1.32 25.81
C ALA A 21 -31.76 -2.15 24.87
N LYS A 22 -32.29 -3.22 24.27
CA LYS A 22 -31.59 -4.02 23.25
C LYS A 22 -31.33 -3.21 21.98
N CYS A 23 -32.34 -2.51 21.48
CA CYS A 23 -32.21 -1.63 20.32
C CYS A 23 -31.17 -0.51 20.59
N ALA A 24 -31.24 0.15 21.75
CA ALA A 24 -30.28 1.16 22.15
C ALA A 24 -28.85 0.61 22.26
N ALA A 25 -28.67 -0.61 22.78
CA ALA A 25 -27.35 -1.26 22.83
C ALA A 25 -26.79 -1.55 21.43
N GLN A 26 -27.62 -2.03 20.50
CA GLN A 26 -27.24 -2.26 19.10
C GLN A 26 -26.87 -0.95 18.40
N LEU A 27 -27.67 0.11 18.57
CA LEU A 27 -27.38 1.44 18.03
C LEU A 27 -26.06 2.00 18.56
N ARG A 28 -25.77 1.83 19.86
CA ARG A 28 -24.47 2.25 20.44
C ARG A 28 -23.31 1.44 19.87
N ALA A 29 -23.45 0.12 19.74
CA ALA A 29 -22.42 -0.73 19.15
C ALA A 29 -22.12 -0.32 17.70
N ARG A 30 -23.16 -0.02 16.93
CA ARG A 30 -23.03 0.43 15.56
C ARG A 30 -22.43 1.84 15.46
N ALA A 31 -22.85 2.76 16.31
CA ALA A 31 -22.25 4.09 16.40
C ALA A 31 -20.74 4.00 16.67
N LYS A 32 -20.32 3.08 17.57
CA LYS A 32 -18.90 2.81 17.81
C LYS A 32 -18.17 2.34 16.56
N LEU A 33 -18.76 1.40 15.79
CA LEU A 33 -18.17 0.94 14.53
C LEU A 33 -18.02 2.08 13.49
N TYR A 34 -19.01 2.97 13.38
CA TYR A 34 -18.92 4.14 12.51
C TYR A 34 -17.78 5.09 12.93
N LEU A 35 -17.63 5.34 14.23
CA LEU A 35 -16.53 6.16 14.74
C LEU A 35 -15.17 5.51 14.42
N GLU A 36 -15.01 4.21 14.70
CA GLU A 36 -13.78 3.47 14.39
C GLU A 36 -13.46 3.39 12.89
N ALA A 37 -14.47 3.45 12.02
CA ALA A 37 -14.31 3.52 10.58
C ALA A 37 -13.88 4.93 10.14
N ALA A 38 -14.51 5.97 10.69
CA ALA A 38 -14.15 7.37 10.42
C ALA A 38 -12.70 7.66 10.85
N ASP A 39 -12.30 7.23 12.05
CA ASP A 39 -10.93 7.39 12.55
C ASP A 39 -9.92 6.67 11.65
N ALA A 40 -10.25 5.47 11.17
CA ALA A 40 -9.38 4.71 10.27
C ALA A 40 -9.17 5.41 8.92
N VAL A 41 -10.18 6.12 8.41
CA VAL A 41 -10.08 6.92 7.18
C VAL A 41 -9.18 8.13 7.41
N GLN A 42 -9.41 8.88 8.49
CA GLN A 42 -8.57 10.03 8.83
C GLN A 42 -7.09 9.63 8.98
N VAL A 43 -6.81 8.50 9.65
CA VAL A 43 -5.44 7.97 9.78
C VAL A 43 -4.85 7.54 8.43
N ALA A 44 -5.66 7.05 7.49
CA ALA A 44 -5.16 6.72 6.15
C ALA A 44 -4.84 7.99 5.34
N ASP A 45 -5.67 9.03 5.46
CA ASP A 45 -5.49 10.30 4.77
C ASP A 45 -4.25 11.05 5.28
N THR A 46 -4.04 11.11 6.60
CA THR A 46 -2.82 11.73 7.16
C THR A 46 -1.57 11.04 6.65
N GLN A 47 -1.54 9.70 6.63
CA GLN A 47 -0.39 8.96 6.11
C GLN A 47 -0.16 9.15 4.61
N ARG A 48 -1.23 9.35 3.84
CA ARG A 48 -1.12 9.67 2.42
C ARG A 48 -0.46 11.03 2.21
N LEU A 49 -0.84 12.03 3.01
CA LEU A 49 -0.20 13.35 2.98
C LEU A 49 1.27 13.24 3.35
N GLU A 50 1.62 12.48 4.40
CA GLU A 50 3.02 12.30 4.75
C GLU A 50 3.83 11.54 3.69
N LEU A 51 3.22 10.61 2.96
CA LEU A 51 3.87 9.91 1.84
C LEU A 51 4.10 10.87 0.67
N GLN A 52 3.14 11.74 0.39
CA GLN A 52 3.28 12.79 -0.61
C GLN A 52 4.41 13.77 -0.23
N ALA A 53 4.46 14.20 1.04
CA ALA A 53 5.54 15.06 1.54
C ALA A 53 6.93 14.41 1.36
N LEU A 54 7.08 13.11 1.68
CA LEU A 54 8.33 12.38 1.43
C LEU A 54 8.68 12.30 -0.05
N LYS A 55 7.68 12.14 -0.93
CA LYS A 55 7.90 12.10 -2.38
C LYS A 55 8.39 13.47 -2.88
N GLU A 56 7.81 14.55 -2.37
CA GLU A 56 8.21 15.92 -2.68
C GLU A 56 9.61 16.23 -2.15
N GLU A 57 9.95 15.79 -0.94
CA GLU A 57 11.30 15.89 -0.36
C GLU A 57 12.35 15.13 -1.18
N GLN A 58 12.02 13.91 -1.63
CA GLN A 58 12.90 13.14 -2.53
C GLN A 58 13.03 13.80 -3.90
N ALA A 59 11.96 14.44 -4.39
CA ALA A 59 11.97 15.17 -5.65
C ALA A 59 12.70 16.51 -5.55
N SER A 60 12.79 17.14 -4.38
CA SER A 60 13.56 18.38 -4.19
C SER A 60 15.06 18.09 -4.02
N SER A 61 15.42 16.99 -3.35
CA SER A 61 16.80 16.60 -3.14
C SER A 61 17.53 16.26 -4.45
N ALA A 62 18.45 17.14 -4.87
CA ALA A 62 19.25 16.93 -6.08
C ALA A 62 20.16 15.70 -5.98
N ALA A 63 20.74 15.44 -4.80
CA ALA A 63 21.57 14.27 -4.56
C ALA A 63 20.80 12.95 -4.77
N VAL A 64 19.56 12.87 -4.28
CA VAL A 64 18.70 11.69 -4.46
C VAL A 64 18.31 11.51 -5.94
N ARG A 65 17.91 12.60 -6.62
CA ARG A 65 17.57 12.57 -8.05
C ARG A 65 18.74 12.14 -8.92
N LEU A 66 19.92 12.72 -8.67
CA LEU A 66 21.14 12.39 -9.38
C LEU A 66 21.53 10.92 -9.12
N GLY A 67 21.51 10.48 -7.85
CA GLY A 67 21.78 9.09 -7.50
C GLY A 67 20.85 8.08 -8.17
N ASP A 68 19.55 8.39 -8.27
CA ASP A 68 18.58 7.55 -8.96
C ASP A 68 18.90 7.42 -10.46
N LEU A 69 19.29 8.51 -11.11
CA LEU A 69 19.67 8.50 -12.52
C LEU A 69 20.98 7.77 -12.78
N LEU A 70 21.99 7.98 -11.93
CA LEU A 70 23.26 7.24 -11.99
C LEU A 70 23.02 5.74 -11.84
N GLY A 71 22.16 5.35 -10.91
CA GLY A 71 21.74 3.96 -10.70
C GLY A 71 21.03 3.38 -11.93
N LYS A 72 20.07 4.11 -12.51
CA LYS A 72 19.32 3.68 -13.72
C LYS A 72 20.21 3.53 -14.95
N ARG A 73 21.25 4.36 -15.07
CA ARG A 73 22.22 4.32 -16.18
C ARG A 73 23.39 3.37 -15.92
N CYS A 74 23.41 2.69 -14.77
CA CYS A 74 24.45 1.74 -14.38
C CYS A 74 25.87 2.32 -14.47
N ILE A 75 26.04 3.60 -14.14
CA ILE A 75 27.35 4.26 -14.15
C ILE A 75 28.24 3.60 -13.11
N ARG A 76 29.41 3.11 -13.53
CA ARG A 76 30.37 2.45 -12.64
C ARG A 76 31.20 3.53 -11.92
N PRO A 77 31.24 3.55 -10.58
CA PRO A 77 31.99 4.57 -9.85
C PRO A 77 33.45 4.71 -10.27
N GLY A 78 34.15 3.59 -10.48
CA GLY A 78 35.56 3.61 -10.89
C GLY A 78 35.82 4.00 -12.35
N ALA A 79 34.78 4.15 -13.17
CA ALA A 79 34.92 4.57 -14.58
C ALA A 79 34.55 6.04 -14.79
N VAL A 80 34.04 6.73 -13.76
CA VAL A 80 33.45 8.07 -13.88
C VAL A 80 34.47 9.08 -14.36
N VAL A 81 35.63 9.16 -13.72
CA VAL A 81 36.68 10.10 -14.11
C VAL A 81 37.15 9.83 -15.54
N THR A 82 37.42 8.58 -15.89
CA THR A 82 37.88 8.22 -17.24
C THR A 82 36.83 8.51 -18.32
N GLN A 83 35.54 8.39 -18.00
CA GLN A 83 34.46 8.59 -18.96
C GLN A 83 34.06 10.06 -19.11
N TRP A 84 34.17 10.86 -18.05
CA TRP A 84 33.62 12.21 -18.03
C TRP A 84 34.68 13.30 -18.06
N SER A 85 35.92 13.02 -17.62
CA SER A 85 37.00 14.01 -17.70
C SER A 85 37.36 14.30 -19.16
N THR A 86 37.32 15.58 -19.53
CA THR A 86 37.78 16.06 -20.83
C THR A 86 39.19 16.65 -20.76
N SER A 87 39.65 16.93 -19.54
CA SER A 87 40.98 17.48 -19.24
C SER A 87 42.10 16.62 -19.82
N ARG A 88 43.07 17.30 -20.45
CA ARG A 88 44.32 16.71 -20.94
C ARG A 88 45.48 17.31 -20.16
N GLY A 89 46.50 16.51 -19.88
CA GLY A 89 47.71 16.96 -19.19
C GLY A 89 47.69 16.64 -17.69
N GLU A 90 48.07 17.61 -16.86
CA GLU A 90 48.29 17.45 -15.42
C GLU A 90 47.02 16.95 -14.68
N HIS A 91 45.84 17.37 -15.13
CA HIS A 91 44.53 17.01 -14.54
C HIS A 91 43.81 15.86 -15.25
N ALA A 92 44.51 15.00 -16.01
CA ALA A 92 43.88 13.93 -16.78
C ALA A 92 43.23 12.82 -15.92
N SER A 93 43.57 12.75 -14.64
CA SER A 93 43.01 11.82 -13.65
C SER A 93 42.02 12.46 -12.68
N GLU A 94 41.58 13.67 -13.00
CA GLU A 94 40.69 14.47 -12.17
C GLU A 94 39.43 14.85 -12.95
N LEU A 95 38.33 15.00 -12.24
CA LEU A 95 37.04 15.40 -12.80
C LEU A 95 36.78 16.86 -12.46
N SER A 96 36.81 17.73 -13.46
CA SER A 96 36.49 19.15 -13.27
C SER A 96 34.99 19.35 -13.00
N LYS A 97 34.65 20.44 -12.31
CA LYS A 97 33.25 20.83 -12.08
C LYS A 97 32.47 21.02 -13.40
N SER A 98 33.10 21.58 -14.44
CA SER A 98 32.47 21.77 -15.75
C SER A 98 32.18 20.44 -16.45
N ASP A 99 33.13 19.50 -16.43
CA ASP A 99 32.97 18.16 -17.01
C ASP A 99 31.82 17.40 -16.33
N PHE A 100 31.75 17.51 -15.00
CA PHE A 100 30.67 16.90 -14.23
C PHE A 100 29.32 17.46 -14.65
N ARG A 101 29.15 18.78 -14.77
CA ARG A 101 27.89 19.39 -15.23
C ARG A 101 27.50 18.88 -16.62
N GLU A 102 28.44 18.83 -17.56
CA GLU A 102 28.18 18.39 -18.92
C GLU A 102 27.76 16.91 -18.96
N ALA A 103 28.48 16.05 -18.26
CA ALA A 103 28.13 14.63 -18.14
C ALA A 103 26.73 14.44 -17.54
N VAL A 104 26.43 15.18 -16.46
CA VAL A 104 25.14 15.17 -15.78
C VAL A 104 24.02 15.66 -16.71
N ALA A 105 24.25 16.72 -17.49
CA ALA A 105 23.31 17.19 -18.51
C ALA A 105 23.05 16.12 -19.58
N ASN A 106 24.11 15.45 -20.06
CA ASN A 106 24.05 14.38 -21.06
C ASN A 106 23.30 13.12 -20.57
N LEU A 107 23.22 12.89 -19.25
CA LEU A 107 22.40 11.81 -18.69
C LEU A 107 20.89 12.06 -18.81
N GLY A 108 20.48 13.29 -19.14
CA GLY A 108 19.08 13.71 -19.32
C GLY A 108 18.50 14.52 -18.15
N LEU A 109 19.36 15.03 -17.24
CA LEU A 109 18.92 15.84 -16.08
C LEU A 109 18.39 17.22 -16.45
N ALA A 110 18.68 17.71 -17.65
CA ALA A 110 18.09 18.95 -18.16
C ALA A 110 16.54 18.91 -18.10
N ASN A 111 15.94 17.72 -18.18
CA ASN A 111 14.49 17.54 -18.15
C ASN A 111 13.93 17.24 -16.74
N SER A 112 14.77 17.03 -15.73
CA SER A 112 14.33 16.62 -14.40
C SER A 112 14.16 17.78 -13.40
N GLY A 113 14.35 19.02 -13.86
CA GLY A 113 14.23 20.22 -13.02
C GLY A 113 15.29 20.31 -11.91
N VAL A 114 16.49 19.75 -12.13
CA VAL A 114 17.65 19.97 -11.26
C VAL A 114 18.37 21.21 -11.78
N SER A 115 18.59 22.21 -10.92
CA SER A 115 19.31 23.42 -11.34
C SER A 115 20.81 23.15 -11.46
N THR A 116 21.53 23.93 -12.26
CA THR A 116 23.00 23.87 -12.32
C THR A 116 23.65 24.15 -10.97
N GLN A 117 23.04 25.04 -10.18
CA GLN A 117 23.50 25.34 -8.82
C GLN A 117 23.35 24.14 -7.89
N ASP A 118 22.29 23.34 -8.03
CA ASP A 118 22.15 22.12 -7.23
C ASP A 118 23.23 21.08 -7.56
N ILE A 119 23.61 20.98 -8.85
CA ILE A 119 24.68 20.10 -9.31
C ILE A 119 26.02 20.55 -8.72
N ASP A 120 26.28 21.86 -8.76
CA ASP A 120 27.48 22.46 -8.17
C ASP A 120 27.54 22.25 -6.66
N ASN A 121 26.42 22.43 -5.96
CA ASN A 121 26.34 22.19 -4.52
C ASN A 121 26.64 20.71 -4.20
N VAL A 122 26.16 19.76 -5.00
CA VAL A 122 26.50 18.35 -4.81
C VAL A 122 28.00 18.13 -5.04
N PHE A 123 28.57 18.70 -6.11
CA PHE A 123 30.02 18.60 -6.36
C PHE A 123 30.83 19.16 -5.18
N ASP A 124 30.49 20.34 -4.69
CA ASP A 124 31.17 21.03 -3.58
C ASP A 124 31.09 20.29 -2.24
N THR A 125 30.13 19.35 -2.07
CA THR A 125 30.08 18.50 -0.88
C THR A 125 31.11 17.38 -0.87
N PHE A 126 31.69 17.06 -2.02
CA PHE A 126 32.71 16.02 -2.18
C PHE A 126 34.09 16.57 -2.53
N ASP A 127 34.16 17.85 -2.94
CA ASP A 127 35.40 18.59 -3.19
C ASP A 127 35.94 19.12 -1.85
N GLU A 128 36.65 18.25 -1.10
CA GLU A 128 37.12 18.56 0.26
C GLU A 128 38.17 19.69 0.26
N ASP A 129 39.04 19.71 -0.74
CA ASP A 129 40.11 20.69 -0.88
C ASP A 129 39.65 22.00 -1.56
N LYS A 130 38.45 21.99 -2.18
CA LYS A 130 37.86 23.12 -2.90
C LYS A 130 38.72 23.56 -4.08
N GLY A 131 39.49 22.64 -4.65
CA GLY A 131 40.33 22.88 -5.82
C GLY A 131 39.52 23.06 -7.11
N GLY A 132 38.24 22.68 -7.10
CA GLY A 132 37.37 22.67 -8.28
C GLY A 132 37.49 21.41 -9.12
N TYR A 133 38.18 20.40 -8.60
CA TYR A 133 38.42 19.10 -9.21
C TYR A 133 38.15 18.01 -8.20
N LEU A 134 37.61 16.88 -8.65
CA LEU A 134 37.53 15.66 -7.83
C LEU A 134 38.56 14.67 -8.33
N ASP A 135 39.37 14.15 -7.41
CA ASP A 135 40.25 13.04 -7.74
C ASP A 135 39.44 11.76 -8.03
N THR A 136 40.12 10.70 -8.51
CA THR A 136 39.45 9.43 -8.83
C THR A 136 38.82 8.75 -7.62
N GLY A 137 39.38 8.93 -6.42
CA GLY A 137 38.85 8.43 -5.16
C GLY A 137 37.59 9.18 -4.71
N GLU A 138 37.62 10.50 -4.73
CA GLU A 138 36.51 11.40 -4.39
C GLU A 138 35.35 11.21 -5.35
N ALA A 139 35.59 11.23 -6.66
CA ALA A 139 34.56 11.03 -7.68
C ALA A 139 33.90 9.63 -7.55
N SER A 140 34.71 8.58 -7.30
CA SER A 140 34.18 7.23 -7.08
C SER A 140 33.33 7.16 -5.80
N THR A 141 33.75 7.84 -4.73
CA THR A 141 33.03 7.91 -3.46
C THR A 141 31.71 8.67 -3.62
N MET A 142 31.74 9.85 -4.27
CA MET A 142 30.56 10.64 -4.62
C MET A 142 29.50 9.78 -5.31
N ILE A 143 29.87 9.08 -6.39
CA ILE A 143 28.90 8.31 -7.18
C ILE A 143 28.30 7.15 -6.37
N LYS A 144 29.11 6.45 -5.55
CA LYS A 144 28.61 5.40 -4.65
C LYS A 144 27.62 5.96 -3.63
N GLU A 145 27.97 7.06 -2.99
CA GLU A 145 27.12 7.69 -1.98
C GLU A 145 25.79 8.17 -2.56
N LEU A 146 25.81 8.82 -3.72
CA LEU A 146 24.61 9.31 -4.37
C LEU A 146 23.67 8.16 -4.71
N ILE A 147 24.18 7.09 -5.33
CA ILE A 147 23.38 5.88 -5.65
C ILE A 147 22.82 5.25 -4.37
N MET A 148 23.61 5.16 -3.30
CA MET A 148 23.16 4.63 -2.01
C MET A 148 22.07 5.49 -1.37
N LYS A 149 22.25 6.82 -1.34
CA LYS A 149 21.25 7.78 -0.84
C LYS A 149 19.93 7.62 -1.59
N ALA A 150 19.98 7.54 -2.92
CA ALA A 150 18.79 7.30 -3.75
C ALA A 150 18.10 5.97 -3.44
N ARG A 151 18.88 4.89 -3.29
CA ARG A 151 18.35 3.55 -2.97
C ARG A 151 17.69 3.51 -1.59
N VAL A 152 18.31 4.14 -0.58
CA VAL A 152 17.75 4.23 0.77
C VAL A 152 16.44 5.03 0.75
N ALA A 153 16.43 6.18 0.07
CA ALA A 153 15.23 7.00 -0.10
C ALA A 153 14.08 6.20 -0.76
N GLN A 154 14.37 5.48 -1.84
CA GLN A 154 13.40 4.64 -2.53
C GLN A 154 12.84 3.51 -1.64
N GLN A 155 13.70 2.85 -0.85
CA GLN A 155 13.28 1.82 0.08
C GLN A 155 12.37 2.37 1.18
N LEU A 156 12.69 3.55 1.72
CA LEU A 156 11.86 4.22 2.71
C LEU A 156 10.48 4.56 2.14
N TYR A 157 10.45 5.09 0.91
CA TYR A 157 9.21 5.36 0.18
C TYR A 157 8.35 4.09 0.05
N TRP A 158 8.91 2.99 -0.47
CA TRP A 158 8.16 1.74 -0.63
C TRP A 158 7.68 1.13 0.69
N LYS A 159 8.49 1.20 1.74
CA LYS A 159 8.08 0.73 3.07
C LYS A 159 6.86 1.52 3.56
N LYS A 160 6.88 2.85 3.42
CA LYS A 160 5.77 3.71 3.83
C LYS A 160 4.54 3.48 2.95
N GLU A 161 4.71 3.39 1.64
CA GLU A 161 3.63 3.12 0.67
C GLU A 161 2.87 1.85 1.00
N ARG A 162 3.56 0.76 1.35
CA ARG A 162 2.92 -0.49 1.78
C ARG A 162 2.06 -0.30 3.03
N VAL A 163 2.53 0.48 3.99
CA VAL A 163 1.77 0.77 5.21
C VAL A 163 0.52 1.60 4.88
N VAL A 164 0.65 2.64 4.06
CA VAL A 164 -0.48 3.49 3.63
C VAL A 164 -1.53 2.66 2.91
N VAL A 165 -1.12 1.85 1.93
CA VAL A 165 -2.04 0.99 1.17
C VAL A 165 -2.75 0.00 2.10
N ALA A 166 -2.04 -0.62 3.05
CA ALA A 166 -2.65 -1.54 4.00
C ALA A 166 -3.66 -0.84 4.92
N LYS A 167 -3.38 0.38 5.39
CA LYS A 167 -4.33 1.15 6.20
C LYS A 167 -5.54 1.60 5.40
N GLN A 168 -5.35 2.03 4.16
CA GLN A 168 -6.43 2.39 3.26
C GLN A 168 -7.36 1.20 2.98
N GLN A 169 -6.80 0.03 2.70
CA GLN A 169 -7.60 -1.19 2.54
C GLN A 169 -8.40 -1.55 3.80
N ARG A 170 -7.80 -1.38 4.99
CA ARG A 170 -8.52 -1.58 6.26
C ARG A 170 -9.63 -0.55 6.47
N ALA A 171 -9.40 0.72 6.14
CA ALA A 171 -10.41 1.78 6.22
C ALA A 171 -11.59 1.49 5.28
N LEU A 172 -11.32 1.12 4.03
CA LEU A 172 -12.34 0.73 3.06
C LEU A 172 -13.13 -0.52 3.51
N ALA A 173 -12.45 -1.52 4.07
CA ALA A 173 -13.12 -2.70 4.60
C ALA A 173 -14.06 -2.36 5.77
N LYS A 174 -13.65 -1.45 6.67
CA LYS A 174 -14.51 -0.96 7.75
C LYS A 174 -15.72 -0.19 7.20
N GLN A 175 -15.51 0.71 6.23
CA GLN A 175 -16.61 1.43 5.58
C GLN A 175 -17.61 0.47 4.93
N ALA A 176 -17.13 -0.54 4.20
CA ALA A 176 -17.98 -1.53 3.54
C ALA A 176 -18.84 -2.34 4.54
N LEU A 177 -18.30 -2.68 5.71
CA LEU A 177 -19.08 -3.30 6.79
C LEU A 177 -20.19 -2.35 7.25
N THR A 178 -19.86 -1.08 7.45
CA THR A 178 -20.83 -0.09 7.93
C THR A 178 -21.92 0.28 6.93
N ASP A 179 -21.65 0.15 5.63
CA ASP A 179 -22.64 0.36 4.56
C ASP A 179 -23.54 -0.86 4.39
N SER A 180 -23.00 -2.07 4.58
CA SER A 180 -23.80 -3.30 4.60
C SER A 180 -24.85 -3.28 5.72
N ASP A 181 -24.52 -2.71 6.89
CA ASP A 181 -25.47 -2.52 7.99
C ASP A 181 -26.60 -1.52 7.67
N LYS A 182 -26.38 -0.53 6.80
CA LYS A 182 -27.44 0.43 6.39
C LYS A 182 -28.51 -0.24 5.56
N VAL A 183 -28.14 -1.22 4.73
CA VAL A 183 -29.08 -1.96 3.88
C VAL A 183 -30.04 -2.80 4.72
N LEU A 184 -29.59 -3.31 5.88
CA LEU A 184 -30.44 -4.13 6.76
C LEU A 184 -31.51 -3.33 7.51
N ASP A 185 -31.26 -2.06 7.84
CA ASP A 185 -32.22 -1.21 8.58
C ASP A 185 -33.34 -0.64 7.72
N ILE A 186 -33.14 -0.50 6.40
CA ILE A 186 -34.17 0.01 5.50
C ILE A 186 -35.29 -1.03 5.33
N ASN A 187 -34.94 -2.32 5.31
CA ASN A 187 -35.93 -3.39 5.13
C ASN A 187 -36.73 -3.75 6.40
N THR A 188 -36.27 -3.38 7.59
CA THR A 188 -37.02 -3.62 8.85
C THR A 188 -38.00 -2.50 9.19
N ARG A 189 -37.91 -1.34 8.54
CA ARG A 189 -38.86 -0.23 8.73
C ARG A 189 -40.15 -0.38 7.92
N ASP A 190 -40.12 -1.24 6.90
CA ASP A 190 -41.28 -1.65 6.10
C ASP A 190 -41.79 -3.05 6.53
N GLU A 191 -41.70 -3.40 7.82
CA GLU A 191 -42.74 -4.29 8.32
C GLU A 191 -44.05 -3.52 8.19
N PRO A 192 -45.01 -3.98 7.35
CA PRO A 192 -46.30 -3.33 7.26
C PRO A 192 -46.83 -3.26 8.68
N ARG A 193 -47.15 -2.04 9.15
CA ARG A 193 -47.95 -1.85 10.38
C ARG A 193 -48.99 -2.95 10.36
N PRO A 194 -49.15 -3.77 11.42
CA PRO A 194 -49.99 -4.94 11.38
C PRO A 194 -51.35 -4.55 10.83
N VAL A 195 -51.55 -4.78 9.54
CA VAL A 195 -52.85 -4.72 8.91
C VAL A 195 -53.55 -5.86 9.59
N SER A 196 -54.56 -5.56 10.41
CA SER A 196 -55.19 -6.52 11.30
C SER A 196 -55.40 -7.83 10.54
N TRP A 197 -54.76 -8.90 11.01
CA TRP A 197 -54.71 -10.21 10.35
C TRP A 197 -56.05 -10.94 10.29
N SER A 198 -57.17 -10.25 10.57
CA SER A 198 -58.51 -10.82 10.56
C SER A 198 -59.06 -11.14 9.16
N TRP A 199 -58.32 -10.93 8.07
CA TRP A 199 -58.87 -11.08 6.70
C TRP A 199 -58.03 -11.88 5.69
N LEU A 200 -56.84 -12.41 6.02
CA LEU A 200 -56.05 -13.17 5.04
C LEU A 200 -56.16 -14.70 5.18
N ALA A 201 -56.62 -15.31 4.10
CA ALA A 201 -56.90 -16.74 3.94
C ALA A 201 -55.68 -17.66 4.17
N PRO A 202 -55.89 -18.90 4.66
CA PRO A 202 -54.84 -19.77 5.19
C PRO A 202 -53.89 -20.46 4.17
N GLU A 203 -54.08 -20.32 2.86
CA GLU A 203 -53.46 -21.23 1.85
C GLU A 203 -52.03 -20.91 1.37
N ARG A 204 -51.35 -19.84 1.85
CA ARG A 204 -49.99 -19.49 1.36
C ARG A 204 -48.87 -19.55 2.41
N ARG A 205 -48.99 -20.40 3.44
CA ARG A 205 -47.96 -20.51 4.52
C ARG A 205 -46.80 -21.47 4.24
N GLY A 206 -46.87 -22.30 3.20
CA GLY A 206 -45.88 -23.37 2.98
C GLY A 206 -44.59 -22.97 2.25
N SER A 207 -44.60 -21.91 1.42
CA SER A 207 -43.53 -21.70 0.43
C SER A 207 -42.40 -20.74 0.86
N VAL A 208 -42.65 -19.84 1.82
CA VAL A 208 -41.70 -18.76 2.16
C VAL A 208 -40.59 -19.22 3.13
N VAL A 209 -40.79 -20.33 3.84
CA VAL A 209 -39.84 -20.81 4.85
C VAL A 209 -38.64 -21.54 4.23
N ALA A 210 -38.80 -22.16 3.05
CA ALA A 210 -37.74 -22.94 2.41
C ALA A 210 -36.65 -22.07 1.75
N GLU A 211 -37.03 -20.91 1.19
CA GLU A 211 -36.11 -20.04 0.47
C GLU A 211 -35.09 -19.35 1.40
N GLY A 212 -35.52 -18.98 2.62
CA GLY A 212 -34.64 -18.35 3.62
C GLY A 212 -33.60 -19.28 4.25
N VAL A 213 -33.81 -20.61 4.22
CA VAL A 213 -32.84 -21.57 4.78
C VAL A 213 -31.62 -21.72 3.87
N GLN A 214 -31.85 -21.76 2.55
CA GLN A 214 -30.78 -21.91 1.56
C GLN A 214 -29.89 -20.66 1.52
N GLU A 215 -30.49 -19.47 1.57
CA GLU A 215 -29.75 -18.21 1.54
C GLU A 215 -28.88 -18.01 2.80
N ARG A 216 -29.37 -18.42 3.98
CA ARG A 216 -28.58 -18.46 5.22
C ARG A 216 -27.39 -19.44 5.13
N ALA A 217 -27.60 -20.60 4.54
CA ALA A 217 -26.53 -21.60 4.36
C ALA A 217 -25.43 -21.07 3.43
N ASP A 218 -25.79 -20.40 2.34
CA ASP A 218 -24.81 -19.84 1.39
C ASP A 218 -24.10 -18.61 1.94
N ARG A 219 -24.78 -17.79 2.76
CA ARG A 219 -24.15 -16.70 3.51
C ARG A 219 -23.09 -17.23 4.48
N LEU A 220 -23.40 -18.26 5.27
CA LEU A 220 -22.45 -18.91 6.17
C LEU A 220 -21.24 -19.49 5.44
N LYS A 221 -21.42 -20.05 4.22
CA LYS A 221 -20.30 -20.51 3.39
C LYS A 221 -19.40 -19.36 2.94
N ARG A 222 -19.98 -18.21 2.55
CA ARG A 222 -19.21 -17.01 2.16
C ARG A 222 -18.42 -16.44 3.33
N GLU A 223 -19.05 -16.33 4.51
CA GLU A 223 -18.41 -15.84 5.73
C GLU A 223 -17.24 -16.75 6.16
N LYS A 224 -17.41 -18.08 6.13
CA LYS A 224 -16.32 -19.03 6.40
C LYS A 224 -15.15 -18.89 5.42
N LYS A 225 -15.42 -18.66 4.13
CA LYS A 225 -14.37 -18.44 3.13
C LYS A 225 -13.59 -17.14 3.39
N VAL A 226 -14.29 -16.05 3.72
CA VAL A 226 -13.64 -14.77 4.05
C VAL A 226 -12.77 -14.90 5.31
N ALA A 227 -13.27 -15.58 6.34
CA ALA A 227 -12.51 -15.84 7.56
C ALA A 227 -11.23 -16.68 7.29
N ALA A 228 -11.31 -17.68 6.41
CA ALA A 228 -10.16 -18.48 6.03
C ALA A 228 -9.07 -17.67 5.29
N VAL A 229 -9.47 -16.76 4.40
CA VAL A 229 -8.53 -15.86 3.69
C VAL A 229 -7.87 -14.88 4.67
N ALA A 230 -8.64 -14.30 5.59
CA ALA A 230 -8.12 -13.41 6.62
C ALA A 230 -7.10 -14.12 7.54
N ALA A 231 -7.37 -15.36 7.95
CA ALA A 231 -6.44 -16.17 8.73
C ALA A 231 -5.14 -16.49 7.96
N LYS A 232 -5.23 -16.77 6.65
CA LYS A 232 -4.05 -17.00 5.81
C LYS A 232 -3.16 -15.75 5.73
N LEU A 233 -3.75 -14.58 5.48
CA LEU A 233 -3.04 -13.30 5.42
C LEU A 233 -2.34 -12.98 6.75
N LYS A 234 -2.98 -13.24 7.89
CA LYS A 234 -2.38 -13.02 9.22
C LYS A 234 -1.14 -13.88 9.44
N ARG A 235 -1.18 -15.16 9.03
CA ARG A 235 -0.01 -16.06 9.11
C ARG A 235 1.14 -15.62 8.21
N GLU A 236 0.84 -15.15 7.00
CA GLU A 236 1.85 -14.60 6.09
C GLU A 236 2.50 -13.32 6.65
N GLU A 237 1.71 -12.45 7.30
CA GLU A 237 2.22 -11.26 7.99
C GLU A 237 3.16 -11.62 9.14
N GLU A 238 2.79 -12.59 9.98
CA GLU A 238 3.63 -13.09 11.08
C GLU A 238 4.92 -13.75 10.57
N ALA A 239 4.84 -14.55 9.50
CA ALA A 239 6.02 -15.16 8.87
C ALA A 239 7.00 -14.11 8.33
N LEU A 240 6.49 -13.02 7.73
CA LEU A 240 7.33 -11.92 7.27
C LEU A 240 8.01 -11.16 8.42
N LYS A 241 7.33 -11.00 9.56
CA LYS A 241 7.92 -10.39 10.77
C LYS A 241 9.05 -11.25 11.33
N VAL A 242 8.87 -12.56 11.41
CA VAL A 242 9.93 -13.50 11.85
C VAL A 242 11.13 -13.43 10.91
N LYS A 243 10.90 -13.44 9.59
CA LYS A 243 11.99 -13.34 8.61
C LYS A 243 12.73 -12.00 8.68
N ALA A 244 12.03 -10.91 8.98
CA ALA A 244 12.65 -9.60 9.17
C ALA A 244 13.55 -9.56 10.42
N HIS A 245 13.13 -10.18 11.52
CA HIS A 245 13.97 -10.31 12.72
C HIS A 245 15.21 -11.17 12.46
N GLN A 246 15.06 -12.31 11.80
CA GLN A 246 16.20 -13.17 11.45
C GLN A 246 17.26 -12.44 10.62
N LEU A 247 16.86 -11.58 9.68
CA LEU A 247 17.80 -10.80 8.88
C LEU A 247 18.57 -9.76 9.72
N LEU A 248 17.93 -9.15 10.72
CA LEU A 248 18.57 -8.20 11.63
C LEU A 248 19.59 -8.89 12.54
N ASP A 249 19.28 -10.09 13.02
CA ASP A 249 20.18 -10.86 13.89
C ASP A 249 21.43 -11.34 13.14
N THR A 250 21.30 -11.71 11.86
CA THR A 250 22.46 -12.09 11.02
C THR A 250 23.42 -10.95 10.72
N THR A 251 22.99 -9.69 10.83
CA THR A 251 23.86 -8.52 10.63
C THR A 251 24.59 -8.06 11.88
N SER A 252 24.21 -8.56 13.07
CA SER A 252 24.82 -8.17 14.35
C SER A 252 26.05 -9.02 14.74
N GLY A 253 26.28 -10.15 14.05
CA GLY A 253 27.33 -11.11 14.40
C GLY A 253 28.58 -11.13 13.51
N ALA A 254 28.68 -10.29 12.49
CA ALA A 254 29.81 -10.35 11.54
C ALA A 254 31.01 -9.56 12.07
N HIS A 255 31.82 -10.24 12.90
CA HIS A 255 33.24 -9.93 13.08
C HIS A 255 33.91 -9.82 11.70
N ALA A 256 34.71 -8.78 11.53
CA ALA A 256 35.48 -8.49 10.33
C ALA A 256 36.27 -9.72 9.83
N LEU A 257 35.86 -10.27 8.69
CA LEU A 257 36.66 -11.19 7.88
C LEU A 257 36.62 -10.75 6.42
N PRO A 258 37.70 -10.99 5.66
CA PRO A 258 37.91 -10.42 4.33
C PRO A 258 37.00 -11.07 3.30
N LEU A 259 36.43 -10.23 2.43
CA LEU A 259 35.50 -10.58 1.36
C LEU A 259 36.14 -11.50 0.30
N PRO A 260 35.52 -12.62 -0.08
CA PRO A 260 35.82 -13.29 -1.33
C PRO A 260 35.14 -12.58 -2.50
N ALA A 261 35.92 -12.35 -3.56
CA ALA A 261 35.46 -11.87 -4.85
C ALA A 261 34.77 -12.99 -5.62
N GLU A 262 33.44 -12.96 -5.70
CA GLU A 262 32.62 -13.41 -6.84
C GLU A 262 31.14 -13.42 -6.41
N LEU A 263 30.35 -12.44 -6.88
CA LEU A 263 28.89 -12.49 -6.76
C LEU A 263 28.23 -12.11 -8.09
N SER A 264 27.66 -13.16 -8.67
CA SER A 264 26.83 -13.22 -9.87
C SER A 264 25.48 -12.45 -9.72
N PRO A 265 24.94 -11.84 -10.79
CA PRO A 265 23.74 -11.01 -10.71
C PRO A 265 22.45 -11.84 -10.84
N ALA A 266 21.73 -12.06 -9.72
CA ALA A 266 20.41 -12.70 -9.72
C ALA A 266 19.21 -11.90 -9.12
N PRO A 267 19.16 -10.55 -9.06
CA PRO A 267 17.99 -9.87 -8.48
C PRO A 267 16.77 -9.76 -9.42
N ALA A 268 16.93 -9.86 -10.75
CA ALA A 268 15.84 -9.65 -11.70
C ALA A 268 14.85 -10.84 -11.80
N ALA A 269 15.34 -12.07 -11.61
CA ALA A 269 14.50 -13.27 -11.67
C ALA A 269 13.58 -13.41 -10.44
N VAL A 270 14.03 -12.92 -9.29
CA VAL A 270 13.27 -12.99 -8.03
C VAL A 270 12.11 -11.99 -8.04
N THR A 271 12.32 -10.78 -8.56
CA THR A 271 11.26 -9.77 -8.69
C THR A 271 10.21 -10.18 -9.73
N ALA A 272 10.61 -10.76 -10.87
CA ALA A 272 9.68 -11.27 -11.87
C ALA A 272 8.75 -12.37 -11.31
N ARG A 273 9.30 -13.35 -10.58
CA ARG A 273 8.50 -14.42 -9.94
C ARG A 273 7.50 -13.89 -8.91
N LEU A 274 7.85 -12.86 -8.15
CA LEU A 274 6.96 -12.26 -7.14
C LEU A 274 5.76 -11.54 -7.78
N VAL A 275 5.98 -10.81 -8.88
CA VAL A 275 4.90 -10.12 -9.62
C VAL A 275 3.94 -11.12 -10.27
N GLU A 276 4.45 -12.22 -10.80
CA GLU A 276 3.63 -13.23 -11.46
C GLU A 276 2.80 -14.06 -10.47
N THR A 277 3.34 -14.32 -9.29
CA THR A 277 2.62 -14.98 -8.19
C THR A 277 1.47 -14.11 -7.67
N ALA A 278 1.69 -12.79 -7.55
CA ALA A 278 0.65 -11.83 -7.15
C ALA A 278 -0.48 -11.72 -8.20
N ARG A 279 -0.14 -11.73 -9.50
CA ARG A 279 -1.14 -11.73 -10.58
C ARG A 279 -2.01 -12.97 -10.57
N ARG A 280 -1.43 -14.15 -10.35
CA ARG A 280 -2.18 -15.42 -10.28
C ARG A 280 -3.15 -15.42 -9.10
N GLY A 281 -2.72 -14.95 -7.92
CA GLY A 281 -3.58 -14.83 -6.74
C GLY A 281 -4.79 -13.90 -6.94
N MET A 282 -4.60 -12.76 -7.61
CA MET A 282 -5.72 -11.84 -7.91
C MET A 282 -6.71 -12.40 -8.95
N ALA A 283 -6.21 -13.15 -9.94
CA ALA A 283 -7.06 -13.80 -10.94
C ALA A 283 -7.92 -14.92 -10.30
N GLU A 284 -7.33 -15.73 -9.43
CA GLU A 284 -8.05 -16.77 -8.69
C GLU A 284 -9.09 -16.18 -7.73
N ALA A 285 -8.76 -15.08 -7.02
CA ALA A 285 -9.71 -14.38 -6.16
C ALA A 285 -10.90 -13.81 -6.95
N SER A 286 -10.67 -13.24 -8.14
CA SER A 286 -11.75 -12.77 -9.03
C SER A 286 -12.64 -13.92 -9.51
N ALA A 287 -12.04 -15.06 -9.88
CA ALA A 287 -12.79 -16.25 -10.31
C ALA A 287 -13.65 -16.82 -9.17
N MET A 288 -13.12 -16.86 -7.94
CA MET A 288 -13.84 -17.35 -6.76
C MET A 288 -15.03 -16.46 -6.36
N LEU A 289 -14.97 -15.16 -6.64
CA LEU A 289 -16.04 -14.21 -6.34
C LEU A 289 -17.15 -14.19 -7.41
N GLY A 290 -17.05 -15.01 -8.46
CA GLY A 290 -18.03 -15.03 -9.55
C GLY A 290 -18.11 -13.69 -10.30
N LEU A 291 -17.09 -12.84 -10.15
CA LEU A 291 -16.96 -11.60 -10.90
C LEU A 291 -16.65 -12.00 -12.34
N LYS A 292 -17.68 -12.07 -13.20
CA LYS A 292 -17.50 -12.16 -14.65
C LYS A 292 -16.52 -11.05 -15.03
N GLN A 293 -15.33 -11.42 -15.51
CA GLN A 293 -14.42 -10.43 -16.10
C GLN A 293 -15.21 -9.70 -17.17
N ARG A 294 -15.54 -8.43 -16.94
CA ARG A 294 -16.09 -7.60 -17.99
C ARG A 294 -15.02 -7.59 -19.09
N PRO A 295 -15.35 -7.91 -20.34
CA PRO A 295 -14.39 -7.83 -21.43
C PRO A 295 -13.79 -6.42 -21.37
N ARG A 296 -12.45 -6.35 -21.36
CA ARG A 296 -11.70 -5.09 -21.40
C ARG A 296 -12.36 -4.22 -22.47
N SER A 297 -13.09 -3.19 -22.04
CA SER A 297 -13.83 -2.34 -22.97
C SER A 297 -12.82 -1.69 -23.90
N ALA A 298 -13.11 -1.67 -25.20
CA ALA A 298 -12.32 -1.02 -26.26
C ALA A 298 -11.84 0.41 -25.93
N LEU A 299 -12.46 1.06 -24.93
CA LEU A 299 -12.03 2.31 -24.32
C LEU A 299 -10.60 2.31 -23.75
N TRP A 300 -10.09 1.19 -23.24
CA TRP A 300 -8.72 1.12 -22.72
C TRP A 300 -7.68 0.99 -23.83
N ASP A 301 -7.98 0.21 -24.87
CA ASP A 301 -7.10 0.08 -26.04
C ASP A 301 -7.08 1.38 -26.87
N ALA A 302 -8.22 2.07 -27.00
CA ALA A 302 -8.28 3.38 -27.64
C ALA A 302 -7.47 4.44 -26.88
N LYS A 303 -7.46 4.38 -25.54
CA LYS A 303 -6.70 5.34 -24.72
C LYS A 303 -5.20 5.06 -24.81
N ALA A 304 -4.79 3.78 -24.80
CA ALA A 304 -3.39 3.37 -24.98
C ALA A 304 -2.84 3.78 -26.36
N LYS A 305 -3.63 3.57 -27.42
CA LYS A 305 -3.28 3.95 -28.81
C LYS A 305 -3.12 5.46 -28.97
N LYS A 306 -4.01 6.25 -28.35
CA LYS A 306 -3.97 7.72 -28.40
C LYS A 306 -2.77 8.31 -27.64
N THR A 307 -2.29 7.65 -26.59
CA THR A 307 -1.04 8.05 -25.91
C THR A 307 0.22 7.65 -26.68
N ALA A 308 0.17 6.62 -27.53
CA ALA A 308 1.30 6.20 -28.36
C ALA A 308 1.47 7.05 -29.64
N GLU A 309 0.44 7.79 -30.06
CA GLU A 309 0.52 8.74 -31.18
C GLU A 309 0.96 10.15 -30.75
N VAL A 310 1.04 10.42 -29.44
CA VAL A 310 1.44 11.71 -28.86
C VAL A 310 2.90 11.70 -28.38
N ILE A 311 3.54 10.53 -28.37
CA ILE A 311 4.97 10.32 -28.07
C ILE A 311 5.68 10.02 -29.38
#